data_AF-A0A8J3B9Y7-F1
#
_entry.id   AF-A0A8J3B9Y7-F1
#
_cell.length_a   1.000
_cell.length_b   1.000
_cell.length_c   1.000
_cell.angle_alpha   90.00
_cell.angle_beta   90.00
_cell.angle_gamma   90.00
#
_symmetry.space_group_name_H-M   'P 1'
#
loop_
_entity.id
_entity.type
_entity.pdbx_description
1 polymer ?
#
loop_
_entity_poly.entity_id
_entity_poly.type
_entity_poly.pdbx_seq_one_letter_code
_entity_poly.pdbx_strand_id
1 'polypeptide(L)' 'MSVPLPRPSFLDTQEAIGAPHGRRRWRNRRGDRLYEWDALHGHVEVYNRRGRHMGVLDAVTGVTVGEAVPGRRIDV' A
#
# COMPACT_ATOMS: atom_id res chain seq x y z
N MET A 1 -2.92 -18.20 6.04
CA MET A 1 -4.25 -17.79 5.53
C MET A 1 -4.13 -16.34 5.06
N SER A 2 -4.76 -15.96 3.95
CA SER A 2 -4.74 -14.56 3.47
C SER A 2 -5.85 -13.75 4.14
N VAL A 3 -5.51 -12.57 4.67
CA VAL A 3 -6.46 -11.58 5.16
C VAL A 3 -7.14 -10.93 3.95
N PRO A 4 -8.48 -10.99 3.84
CA PRO A 4 -9.19 -10.30 2.77
C PRO A 4 -9.08 -8.78 2.95
N LEU A 5 -9.00 -8.06 1.84
CA LEU A 5 -9.03 -6.58 1.88
C LEU A 5 -10.40 -6.14 2.45
N PRO A 6 -10.43 -5.36 3.55
CA PRO A 6 -11.68 -4.91 4.13
C PRO A 6 -12.43 -3.99 3.16
N ARG A 7 -13.76 -3.92 3.34
CA ARG A 7 -14.61 -2.94 2.66
C ARG A 7 -15.51 -2.27 3.71
N PRO A 8 -15.48 -0.94 3.85
CA PRO A 8 -14.63 0.00 3.11
C PRO A 8 -13.14 -0.14 3.46
N SER A 9 -12.27 0.28 2.53
CA SER A 9 -10.83 0.42 2.75
C SER A 9 -10.35 1.82 2.35
N PHE A 10 -9.27 2.28 2.99
CA PHE A 10 -8.48 3.42 2.52
C PHE A 10 -8.17 3.31 1.02
N LEU A 11 -7.89 2.12 0.50
CA LEU A 11 -7.56 1.89 -0.92
C LEU A 11 -8.73 2.17 -1.87
N ASP A 12 -9.99 2.15 -1.40
CA ASP A 12 -11.15 2.53 -2.22
C ASP A 12 -11.13 4.02 -2.59
N THR A 13 -10.36 4.84 -1.86
CA THR A 13 -10.19 6.27 -2.12
C THR A 13 -8.96 6.59 -2.98
N GLN A 14 -8.18 5.58 -3.35
CA GLN A 14 -6.94 5.73 -4.12
C GLN A 14 -7.13 5.27 -5.58
N GLU A 15 -6.29 5.79 -6.48
CA GLU A 15 -6.37 5.42 -7.89
C GLU A 15 -5.69 4.07 -8.13
N ALA A 16 -6.43 3.08 -8.64
CA ALA A 16 -5.84 1.79 -9.02
C ALA A 16 -5.01 1.94 -10.31
N ILE A 17 -3.77 1.45 -10.30
CA ILE A 17 -2.80 1.62 -11.40
C ILE A 17 -2.36 0.30 -12.04
N GLY A 18 -3.10 -0.78 -11.80
CA GLY A 18 -2.84 -2.12 -12.34
C GLY A 18 -2.22 -3.07 -11.32
N ALA A 19 -1.60 -4.14 -11.84
CA ALA A 19 -1.04 -5.22 -11.02
C ALA A 19 0.36 -5.63 -11.50
N PRO A 20 1.38 -4.77 -11.34
CA PRO A 20 2.77 -5.13 -11.68
C PRO A 20 3.17 -6.38 -10.87
N HIS A 21 3.75 -7.36 -11.57
CA HIS A 21 4.17 -8.65 -10.97
C HIS A 21 3.04 -9.36 -10.20
N GLY A 22 1.79 -9.19 -10.64
CA GLY A 22 0.62 -9.80 -10.01
C GLY A 22 0.15 -9.12 -8.72
N ARG A 23 0.80 -8.03 -8.29
CA ARG A 23 0.44 -7.28 -7.09
C ARG A 23 -0.35 -6.05 -7.45
N ARG A 24 -1.64 -6.04 -7.10
CA ARG A 24 -2.49 -4.86 -7.32
C ARG A 24 -1.91 -3.66 -6.59
N ARG A 25 -1.79 -2.54 -7.29
CA ARG A 25 -1.18 -1.32 -6.79
C ARG A 25 -2.12 -0.14 -6.97
N TRP A 26 -2.03 0.79 -6.04
CA TRP A 26 -2.74 2.06 -6.09
C TRP A 26 -1.75 3.22 -5.96
N ARG A 27 -2.17 4.42 -6.35
CA ARG A 27 -1.46 5.67 -6.10
C ARG A 27 -2.40 6.72 -5.51
N ASN A 28 -1.82 7.65 -4.78
CA ASN A 28 -2.57 8.82 -4.34
C ASN A 28 -2.80 9.80 -5.50
N ARG A 29 -3.71 10.75 -5.32
CA ARG A 29 -4.01 11.79 -6.33
C ARG A 29 -2.79 12.62 -6.73
N ARG A 30 -1.86 12.87 -5.81
CA ARG A 30 -0.60 13.56 -6.13
C ARG A 30 0.36 12.67 -6.93
N GLY A 31 0.15 11.36 -6.94
CA GLY A 31 1.01 10.36 -7.56
C GLY A 31 2.36 10.17 -6.88
N ASP A 32 2.60 10.73 -5.70
CA ASP A 32 3.87 10.65 -4.96
C ASP A 32 3.96 9.52 -3.93
N ARG A 33 2.85 8.78 -3.77
CA ARG A 33 2.75 7.57 -2.96
C ARG A 33 2.17 6.42 -3.79
N LEU A 34 2.72 5.25 -3.57
CA LEU A 34 2.24 3.96 -4.07
C LEU A 34 1.79 3.12 -2.89
N TYR A 35 0.77 2.29 -3.12
CA TYR A 35 0.17 1.45 -2.09
C TYR A 35 0.01 0.02 -2.58
N GLU A 36 0.30 -0.96 -1.72
CA GLU A 36 0.02 -2.38 -1.94
C GLU A 36 -0.73 -2.96 -0.74
N TRP A 37 -1.65 -3.89 -0.99
CA TRP A 37 -2.31 -4.65 0.07
C TRP A 37 -1.42 -5.79 0.54
N ASP A 38 -1.09 -5.81 1.83
CA ASP A 38 -0.40 -6.95 2.45
C ASP A 38 -1.42 -7.91 3.05
N ALA A 39 -1.81 -8.90 2.25
CA ALA A 39 -2.76 -9.93 2.70
C ALA A 39 -2.19 -10.87 3.77
N LEU A 40 -0.89 -10.82 4.09
CA LEU A 40 -0.33 -11.62 5.18
C LEU A 40 -0.57 -10.93 6.53
N HIS A 41 -0.42 -9.61 6.58
CA HIS A 41 -0.47 -8.85 7.84
C HIS A 41 -1.74 -8.02 8.01
N GLY A 42 -2.53 -7.82 6.95
CA GLY A 42 -3.79 -7.08 7.02
C GLY A 42 -3.63 -5.56 7.04
N HIS A 43 -2.55 -5.02 6.46
CA HIS A 43 -2.28 -3.58 6.38
C HIS A 43 -1.97 -3.12 4.95
N VAL A 44 -1.93 -1.82 4.74
CA VAL A 44 -1.50 -1.22 3.46
C VAL A 44 -0.04 -0.82 3.57
N GLU A 45 0.80 -1.37 2.70
CA GLU A 45 2.20 -0.98 2.59
C GLU A 45 2.31 0.29 1.73
N VAL A 46 3.08 1.28 2.19
CA VAL A 46 3.26 2.57 1.50
C VAL A 46 4.66 2.69 0.94
N TYR A 47 4.77 3.18 -0.29
CA TYR A 47 6.03 3.44 -0.96
C TYR A 47 6.04 4.84 -1.59
N ASN A 48 7.22 5.43 -1.79
CA ASN A 48 7.34 6.63 -2.63
C ASN A 48 7.41 6.27 -4.13
N ARG A 49 7.46 7.29 -5.00
CA ARG A 49 7.62 7.10 -6.47
C ARG A 49 8.85 6.31 -6.90
N ARG A 50 9.86 6.19 -6.04
CA ARG A 50 11.10 5.43 -6.28
C ARG A 50 11.05 4.04 -5.65
N GLY A 51 9.86 3.59 -5.25
CA GLY A 51 9.63 2.29 -4.65
C GLY A 51 10.18 2.13 -3.24
N ARG A 52 10.62 3.18 -2.54
CA ARG A 52 11.14 3.06 -1.16
C ARG A 52 10.00 2.95 -0.16
N HIS A 53 10.07 1.98 0.75
CA HIS A 53 9.08 1.77 1.80
C HIS A 53 9.03 2.98 2.74
N MET A 54 7.81 3.39 3.09
CA MET A 54 7.52 4.58 3.88
C MET A 54 6.75 4.29 5.17
N GLY A 55 6.38 3.03 5.39
CA GLY A 55 5.59 2.59 6.52
C GLY A 55 4.32 1.88 6.08
N VAL A 56 3.51 1.54 7.07
CA VAL A 56 2.27 0.79 6.88
C VAL A 56 1.08 1.56 7.45
N LEU A 57 -0.06 1.47 6.78
CA LEU A 57 -1.30 2.10 7.17
C LEU A 57 -2.32 1.06 7.59
N ASP A 58 -3.15 1.42 8.56
CA ASP A 58 -4.40 0.71 8.81
C ASP A 58 -5.28 0.70 7.55
N ALA A 59 -5.82 -0.47 7.23
CA ALA A 59 -6.48 -0.73 5.96
C ALA A 59 -7.80 0.02 5.78
N VAL A 60 -8.45 0.41 6.89
CA VAL A 60 -9.75 1.07 6.88
C VAL A 60 -9.58 2.59 7.00
N THR A 61 -8.79 3.03 7.98
CA THR A 61 -8.65 4.45 8.35
C THR A 61 -7.56 5.17 7.56
N GLY A 62 -6.56 4.45 7.04
CA GLY A 62 -5.39 5.05 6.40
C GLY A 62 -4.41 5.73 7.37
N VAL A 63 -4.58 5.54 8.68
CA VAL A 63 -3.64 6.05 9.70
C VAL A 63 -2.38 5.20 9.70
N THR A 64 -1.21 5.82 9.86
CA THR A 64 0.05 5.11 9.99
C THR A 64 0.08 4.28 11.26
N VAL A 65 0.31 2.97 11.13
CA VAL A 65 0.40 2.03 12.25
C VAL A 65 1.77 1.36 12.37
N GLY A 66 2.69 1.62 11.43
CA GLY A 66 4.07 1.17 11.51
C GLY A 66 5.02 2.01 10.67
N GLU A 67 6.27 2.01 11.12
CA GLU A 67 7.32 2.86 10.58
C GLU A 67 7.90 2.35 9.25
N ALA A 68 8.61 3.25 8.55
CA ALA A 68 9.39 2.87 7.38
C ALA A 68 10.47 1.85 7.76
N VAL A 69 10.68 0.87 6.87
CA VAL A 69 11.72 -0.15 7.03
C VAL A 69 12.86 0.22 6.10
N PRO A 70 14.03 0.66 6.62
CA PRO A 70 15.16 1.04 5.79
C PRO A 70 15.57 -0.08 4.83
N GLY A 71 15.82 0.27 3.57
CA GLY A 71 16.23 -0.68 2.53
C GLY A 71 15.08 -1.46 1.87
N ARG A 72 13.88 -1.54 2.47
CA ARG A 72 12.72 -2.20 1.84
C ARG A 72 12.25 -1.43 0.62
N ARG A 73 12.06 -2.15 -0.50
CA ARG A 73 11.64 -1.56 -1.78
C ARG A 73 10.72 -2.46 -2.58
N ILE A 74 9.98 -1.83 -3.49
CA ILE A 74 9.29 -2.46 -4.62
C ILE A 74 9.92 -2.01 -5.93
N ASP A 75 9.69 -2.81 -6.98
CA ASP A 75 9.93 -2.42 -8.36
C ASP A 75 8.86 -1.42 -8.83
N VAL A 76 9.25 -0.39 -9.59
CA VAL A 76 8.39 0.74 -10.02
C VAL A 76 8.46 1.01 -11.51
#